data_AF-A0A935V1P2-F1
#
_entry.id   AF-A0A935V1P2-F1
#
_cell.length_a   1.000
_cell.length_b   1.000
_cell.length_c   1.000
_cell.angle_alpha   90.00
_cell.angle_beta   90.00
_cell.angle_gamma   90.00
#
_symmetry.space_group_name_H-M   'P 1'
#
loop_
_entity.id
_entity.type
_entity.pdbx_description
1 polymer ?
#
loop_
_entity_poly.entity_id
_entity_poly.type
_entity_poly.pdbx_seq_one_letter_code
_entity_poly.pdbx_strand_id
1 'polypeptide(L)'
;MGGLGKNQPPEAEGTASRSFRTSATVQLNASGSSDPDGDTLRYRWSFSSVPADSATAIDDSTSELTSFTADKSGTYQVKLTVRDGLAADAVLLPDIVVKTLDDNDPIPWITSP
;
A
#
# COMPACT_ATOMS: atom_id res chain seq x y z
N MET A 1 -30.74 25.54 10.95
CA MET A 1 -30.30 24.80 12.15
C MET A 1 -29.51 23.59 11.67
N GLY A 2 -28.25 23.80 11.25
CA GLY A 2 -27.40 22.70 10.79
C GLY A 2 -26.79 22.03 11.99
N GLY A 3 -27.19 20.80 12.29
CA GLY A 3 -26.53 20.01 13.31
C GLY A 3 -25.06 19.90 12.94
N LEU A 4 -24.18 20.26 13.87
CA LEU A 4 -22.77 19.87 13.82
C LEU A 4 -22.77 18.33 13.93
N GLY A 5 -22.93 17.66 12.79
CA GLY A 5 -22.82 16.21 12.70
C GLY A 5 -21.47 15.81 13.26
N LYS A 6 -21.43 14.75 14.07
CA LYS A 6 -20.15 14.22 14.53
C LYS A 6 -19.37 13.74 13.30
N ASN A 7 -18.10 14.13 13.21
CA ASN A 7 -17.17 13.60 12.21
C ASN A 7 -17.20 12.08 12.19
N GLN A 8 -17.21 11.51 11.00
CA GLN A 8 -17.16 10.09 10.73
C GLN A 8 -15.75 9.75 10.27
N PRO A 9 -15.20 8.60 10.71
CA PRO A 9 -13.87 8.21 10.26
C PRO A 9 -13.87 7.91 8.75
N PRO A 10 -12.73 8.12 8.07
CA PRO A 10 -12.59 7.83 6.66
C PRO A 10 -12.63 6.33 6.39
N GLU A 11 -13.07 5.95 5.20
CA GLU A 11 -12.94 4.60 4.67
C GLU A 11 -11.62 4.49 3.89
N ALA A 12 -10.68 3.69 4.41
CA ALA A 12 -9.40 3.49 3.75
C ALA A 12 -9.50 2.36 2.72
N GLU A 13 -9.05 2.61 1.49
CA GLU A 13 -8.83 1.57 0.49
C GLU A 13 -7.49 1.78 -0.21
N GLY A 14 -6.66 0.74 -0.18
CA GLY A 14 -5.28 0.77 -0.66
C GLY A 14 -4.97 -0.48 -1.44
N THR A 15 -4.33 -0.32 -2.61
CA THR A 15 -3.92 -1.43 -3.47
C THR A 15 -2.46 -1.29 -3.88
N ALA A 16 -1.84 -2.41 -4.26
CA ALA A 16 -0.52 -2.45 -4.87
C ALA A 16 -0.55 -3.19 -6.20
N SER A 17 0.22 -2.71 -7.19
CA SER A 17 0.42 -3.45 -8.43
C SER A 17 1.17 -4.75 -8.17
N ARG A 18 0.79 -5.82 -8.87
CA ARG A 18 1.50 -7.10 -8.78
C ARG A 18 2.73 -7.07 -9.67
N SER A 19 3.86 -7.52 -9.13
CA SER A 19 5.09 -7.69 -9.91
C SER A 19 5.80 -8.96 -9.44
N PHE A 20 6.22 -9.78 -10.40
CA PHE A 20 6.87 -11.08 -10.13
C PHE A 20 8.36 -11.07 -10.47
N ARG A 21 8.95 -9.88 -10.64
CA ARG A 21 10.35 -9.70 -11.02
C ARG A 21 11.03 -8.81 -9.99
N THR A 22 12.28 -9.12 -9.68
CA THR A 22 13.17 -8.21 -8.97
C THR A 22 13.44 -6.96 -9.81
N SER A 23 13.76 -5.86 -9.14
CA SER A 23 13.88 -4.50 -9.73
C SER A 23 12.60 -3.95 -10.37
N ALA A 24 11.45 -4.59 -10.13
CA ALA A 24 10.18 -4.08 -10.61
C ALA A 24 9.70 -2.91 -9.76
N THR A 25 9.11 -1.91 -10.43
CA THR A 25 8.41 -0.82 -9.77
C THR A 25 7.02 -1.29 -9.34
N VAL A 26 6.75 -1.21 -8.05
CA VAL A 26 5.45 -1.51 -7.45
C VAL A 26 4.73 -0.19 -7.20
N GLN A 27 3.59 -0.01 -7.85
CA GLN A 27 2.70 1.13 -7.64
C GLN A 27 1.81 0.89 -6.44
N LEU A 28 1.67 1.89 -5.58
CA LEU A 28 0.76 1.94 -4.45
C LEU A 28 -0.32 2.96 -4.74
N ASN A 29 -1.57 2.60 -4.50
CA ASN A 29 -2.72 3.44 -4.84
C ASN A 29 -3.74 3.47 -3.70
N ALA A 30 -4.00 4.66 -3.15
CA ALA A 30 -4.98 4.93 -2.11
C ALA A 30 -6.27 5.61 -2.62
N SER A 31 -6.44 5.77 -3.94
CA SER A 31 -7.53 6.52 -4.58
C SER A 31 -8.92 5.91 -4.38
N GLY A 32 -9.02 4.70 -3.82
CA GLY A 32 -10.29 4.13 -3.38
C GLY A 32 -10.74 4.65 -2.01
N SER A 33 -9.87 5.34 -1.28
CA SER A 33 -10.20 5.87 0.04
C SER A 33 -11.18 7.03 -0.08
N SER A 34 -12.12 7.12 0.86
CA SER A 34 -13.13 8.18 0.88
C SER A 34 -13.44 8.62 2.30
N ASP A 35 -14.00 9.83 2.42
CA ASP A 35 -14.50 10.35 3.69
C ASP A 35 -16.01 10.58 3.59
N PRO A 36 -16.84 10.05 4.51
CA PRO A 36 -18.29 10.23 4.46
C PRO A 36 -18.76 11.68 4.59
N ASP A 37 -17.98 12.53 5.26
CA ASP A 37 -18.28 13.95 5.49
C ASP A 37 -17.67 14.84 4.39
N GLY A 38 -16.86 14.26 3.51
CA GLY A 38 -16.19 14.94 2.39
C GLY A 38 -14.91 15.65 2.80
N ASP A 39 -14.33 15.29 3.96
CA ASP A 39 -13.09 15.87 4.43
C ASP A 39 -11.88 15.46 3.59
N THR A 40 -10.86 16.32 3.60
CA THR A 40 -9.63 16.07 2.84
C THR A 40 -8.79 14.98 3.50
N LEU A 41 -8.54 13.92 2.75
CA LEU A 41 -7.73 12.79 3.23
C LEU A 41 -6.22 13.07 3.16
N ARG A 42 -5.51 12.48 4.13
CA ARG A 42 -4.06 12.43 4.25
C ARG A 42 -3.60 10.99 4.33
N TYR A 43 -2.60 10.65 3.53
CA TYR A 43 -2.10 9.30 3.40
C TYR A 43 -0.74 9.14 4.08
N ARG A 44 -0.47 7.93 4.54
CA ARG A 44 0.87 7.51 4.93
C ARG A 44 1.11 6.04 4.59
N TRP A 45 1.99 5.82 3.65
CA TRP A 45 2.53 4.53 3.29
C TRP A 45 3.78 4.21 4.11
N SER A 46 3.93 2.97 4.54
CA SER A 46 5.13 2.51 5.25
C SER A 46 5.33 1.02 5.07
N PHE A 47 6.58 0.55 5.11
CA PHE A 47 6.83 -0.88 5.18
C PHE A 47 6.61 -1.40 6.60
N SER A 48 5.80 -2.46 6.73
CA SER A 48 5.76 -3.29 7.92
C SER A 48 6.93 -4.29 7.92
N SER A 49 7.32 -4.76 6.74
CA SER A 49 8.46 -5.66 6.55
C SER A 49 8.96 -5.60 5.10
N VAL A 50 10.26 -5.79 4.91
CA VAL A 50 10.94 -5.93 3.61
C VAL A 50 11.83 -7.17 3.63
N PRO A 51 12.20 -7.73 2.45
CA PRO A 51 13.17 -8.81 2.38
C PRO A 51 14.52 -8.45 3.03
N ALA A 52 15.24 -9.46 3.51
CA ALA A 52 16.60 -9.26 4.04
C ALA A 52 17.50 -8.59 2.98
N ASP A 53 18.36 -7.68 3.45
CA ASP A 53 19.27 -6.88 2.63
C ASP A 53 18.60 -5.99 1.56
N SER A 54 17.28 -5.80 1.63
CA SER A 54 16.57 -4.77 0.86
C SER A 54 16.86 -3.39 1.43
N ALA A 55 17.18 -2.44 0.56
CA ALA A 55 17.40 -1.04 0.88
C ALA A 55 16.31 -0.15 0.25
N THR A 56 15.16 -0.75 -0.10
CA THR A 56 14.08 -0.04 -0.76
C THR A 56 13.46 1.04 0.13
N ALA A 57 12.92 2.07 -0.52
CA ALA A 57 12.14 3.13 0.09
C ALA A 57 10.92 3.42 -0.77
N ILE A 58 9.85 3.91 -0.15
CA ILE A 58 8.69 4.46 -0.85
C ILE A 58 9.05 5.88 -1.31
N ASP A 59 8.82 6.18 -2.58
CA ASP A 59 9.26 7.43 -3.23
C ASP A 59 8.62 8.67 -2.57
N ASP A 60 7.28 8.68 -2.47
CA ASP A 60 6.53 9.66 -1.68
C ASP A 60 5.53 8.93 -0.78
N SER A 61 5.89 8.76 0.48
CA SER A 61 5.06 8.05 1.46
C SER A 61 3.73 8.76 1.78
N THR A 62 3.54 10.01 1.37
CA THR A 62 2.36 10.82 1.69
C THR A 62 1.41 11.05 0.52
N SER A 63 1.83 10.70 -0.69
CA SER A 63 1.01 10.80 -1.89
C SER A 63 -0.09 9.73 -1.94
N GLU A 64 -1.23 10.07 -2.53
CA GLU A 64 -2.31 9.14 -2.86
C GLU A 64 -1.84 8.04 -3.82
N LEU A 65 -1.03 8.44 -4.81
CA LEU A 65 -0.40 7.57 -5.80
C LEU A 65 1.11 7.66 -5.65
N THR A 66 1.75 6.53 -5.36
CA THR A 66 3.20 6.46 -5.13
C THR A 66 3.78 5.14 -5.60
N SER A 67 5.07 4.94 -5.41
CA SER A 67 5.75 3.70 -5.78
C SER A 67 6.92 3.38 -4.87
N PHE A 68 7.40 2.15 -4.98
CA PHE A 68 8.74 1.76 -4.55
C PHE A 68 9.33 0.77 -5.57
N THR A 69 10.64 0.58 -5.54
CA THR A 69 11.31 -0.45 -6.34
C THR A 69 11.57 -1.69 -5.49
N ALA A 70 11.07 -2.85 -5.92
CA ALA A 70 11.34 -4.12 -5.25
C ALA A 70 12.75 -4.63 -5.63
N ASP A 71 13.76 -4.17 -4.90
CA ASP A 71 15.19 -4.38 -5.17
C ASP A 71 15.70 -5.80 -4.88
N LYS A 72 14.99 -6.56 -4.05
CA LYS A 72 15.26 -7.97 -3.71
C LYS A 72 14.08 -8.87 -4.02
N SER A 73 14.34 -10.15 -4.26
CA SER A 73 13.30 -11.17 -4.29
C SER A 73 12.79 -11.41 -2.87
N GLY A 74 11.52 -11.79 -2.75
CA GLY A 74 10.88 -12.02 -1.46
C GLY A 74 9.58 -11.25 -1.29
N THR A 75 9.15 -11.15 -0.03
CA THR A 75 7.87 -10.56 0.35
C THR A 75 8.06 -9.16 0.94
N TYR A 76 7.32 -8.20 0.39
CA TYR A 76 7.18 -6.84 0.92
C TYR A 76 5.80 -6.71 1.53
N GLN A 77 5.73 -6.18 2.75
CA GLN A 77 4.48 -5.88 3.45
C GLN A 77 4.39 -4.37 3.61
N VAL A 78 3.37 -3.79 2.98
CA VAL A 78 3.14 -2.35 2.97
C VAL A 78 1.86 -2.03 3.74
N LYS A 79 1.91 -1.01 4.57
CA LYS A 79 0.79 -0.49 5.36
C LYS A 79 0.38 0.87 4.84
N LEU A 80 -0.94 1.08 4.75
CA LEU A 80 -1.57 2.39 4.50
C LEU A 80 -2.26 2.87 5.78
N THR A 81 -2.00 4.13 6.14
CA THR A 81 -2.80 4.91 7.09
C THR A 81 -3.51 6.03 6.34
N VAL A 82 -4.83 6.16 6.53
CA VAL A 82 -5.64 7.27 6.00
C VAL A 82 -6.20 8.09 7.16
N ARG A 83 -6.22 9.42 7.03
CA ARG A 83 -6.70 10.37 8.05
C ARG A 83 -7.43 11.53 7.39
N ASP A 84 -8.49 12.03 8.00
CA ASP A 84 -9.32 13.17 7.53
C ASP A 84 -8.87 14.55 8.09
N GLY A 85 -7.91 14.56 9.03
CA GLY A 85 -7.43 15.79 9.70
C GLY A 85 -7.76 15.85 11.19
N LEU A 86 -8.60 14.95 11.69
CA LEU A 86 -8.85 14.74 13.11
C LEU A 86 -8.01 13.57 13.61
N ALA A 87 -7.19 13.83 14.64
CA ALA A 87 -6.13 12.89 15.05
C ALA A 87 -6.63 11.52 15.56
N ALA A 88 -7.91 11.43 15.94
CA ALA A 88 -8.54 10.20 16.43
C ALA A 88 -9.07 9.29 15.31
N ASP A 89 -9.24 9.82 14.10
CA ASP A 89 -10.01 9.18 13.02
C ASP A 89 -9.07 8.58 11.94
N ALA A 90 -7.97 7.98 12.39
CA ALA A 90 -7.05 7.30 11.49
C ALA A 90 -7.51 5.86 11.23
N VAL A 91 -7.68 5.49 9.95
CA VAL A 91 -7.95 4.10 9.56
C VAL A 91 -6.70 3.45 8.99
N LEU A 92 -6.43 2.23 9.47
CA LEU A 92 -5.30 1.40 9.06
C LEU A 92 -5.82 0.19 8.29
N LEU A 93 -5.24 -0.06 7.12
CA LEU A 93 -5.51 -1.28 6.38
C LEU A 93 -4.65 -2.45 6.90
N PRO A 94 -5.12 -3.70 6.72
CA PRO A 94 -4.24 -4.86 6.75
C PRO A 94 -3.07 -4.67 5.78
N ASP A 95 -1.94 -5.30 6.08
CA ASP A 95 -0.75 -5.18 5.24
C ASP A 95 -1.03 -5.71 3.82
N ILE A 96 -0.71 -4.88 2.83
CA ILE A 96 -0.71 -5.25 1.43
C ILE A 96 0.56 -6.06 1.17
N VAL A 97 0.38 -7.32 0.75
CA VAL A 97 1.46 -8.28 0.55
C VAL A 97 1.84 -8.32 -0.93
N VAL A 98 3.09 -7.95 -1.23
CA VAL A 98 3.67 -8.02 -2.58
C VAL A 98 4.78 -9.06 -2.57
N LYS A 99 4.71 -10.03 -3.50
CA LYS A 99 5.71 -11.09 -3.64
C LYS A 99 6.44 -10.93 -4.96
N THR A 100 7.75 -10.79 -4.88
CA THR A 100 8.65 -10.76 -6.04
C THR A 100 9.49 -12.02 -6.08
N LEU A 101 9.74 -12.51 -7.29
CA LEU A 101 10.60 -13.66 -7.54
C LEU A 101 11.82 -13.17 -8.32
N ASP A 102 12.96 -13.81 -8.08
CA ASP A 102 14.06 -13.71 -9.03
C ASP A 102 13.70 -14.47 -10.32
N ASP A 103 14.21 -13.99 -11.45
CA ASP A 103 13.95 -14.60 -12.77
C ASP A 103 14.54 -16.03 -12.89
N ASN A 104 15.27 -16.50 -11.88
CA ASN A 104 15.83 -17.85 -11.80
C ASN A 104 14.96 -18.84 -11.02
N ASP A 105 13.82 -18.45 -10.46
CA ASP A 105 12.88 -19.40 -9.84
C ASP A 105 12.16 -20.16 -10.98
N PRO A 106 12.45 -21.45 -11.20
CA PRO A 106 11.85 -22.18 -12.29
C PRO A 106 10.33 -22.21 -12.07
N ILE A 107 9.58 -21.73 -13.06
CA ILE A 107 8.14 -22.02 -13.16
C ILE A 107 7.96 -23.52 -12.90
N PRO A 108 7.22 -23.95 -11.85
CA PRO A 108 6.98 -25.35 -11.62
C PRO A 108 6.26 -25.89 -12.85
N TRP A 109 7.01 -26.67 -13.62
CA TRP A 109 6.63 -27.48 -14.77
C TRP A 109 5.11 -27.58 -14.98
N ILE A 110 4.60 -26.98 -16.06
CA ILE A 110 3.39 -27.50 -16.68
C ILE A 110 3.78 -28.85 -17.28
N THR A 111 3.53 -29.95 -16.57
CA THR A 111 3.23 -31.22 -17.24
C THR A 111 1.72 -31.42 -17.13
N SER A 112 0.99 -30.94 -18.13
CA SER A 112 -0.33 -31.49 -18.40
C SER A 112 -0.16 -32.91 -18.96
N PRO A 113 -1.04 -33.85 -18.58
CA PRO A 113 -0.94 -35.27 -18.96
C PRO A 113 -1.09 -35.52 -20.46
#